data_AF-A0AAV4UWQ8-F1
#
_entry.id   AF-A0AAV4UWQ8-F1
#
_cell.length_a   1.000
_cell.length_b   1.000
_cell.length_c   1.000
_cell.angle_alpha   90.00
_cell.angle_beta   90.00
_cell.angle_gamma   90.00
#
_symmetry.space_group_name_H-M   'P 1'
#
loop_
_entity.id
_entity.type
_entity.pdbx_description
1 polymer ?
#
loop_
_entity_poly.entity_id
_entity_poly.type
_entity_poly.pdbx_seq_one_letter_code
_entity_poly.pdbx_strand_id
1 'polypeptide(L)' 'HIAFRKSLDVDNIFTNYTPPEVIVKHIPTTVLGFDKEGCLVRYTDCGQTDLLGLWKCITKRIC' A
#
# COMPACT_ATOMS: atom_id res chain seq x y z
N HIS A 1 3.15 -18.69 3.82
CA HIS A 1 4.03 -17.49 3.86
C HIS A 1 5.25 -17.59 2.95
N ILE A 2 6.04 -18.68 2.95
CA ILE A 2 7.28 -18.78 2.13
C ILE A 2 6.99 -18.64 0.62
N ALA A 3 6.04 -19.42 0.08
CA ALA A 3 5.70 -19.36 -1.35
C ALA A 3 5.22 -17.96 -1.79
N PHE A 4 4.43 -17.28 -0.96
CA PHE A 4 3.97 -15.90 -1.18
C PHE A 4 5.12 -14.89 -1.25
N ARG A 5 6.07 -14.98 -0.29
CA ARG A 5 7.24 -14.09 -0.28
C ARG A 5 8.06 -14.24 -1.55
N LYS A 6 8.25 -15.50 -2.00
CA LYS A 6 8.95 -15.82 -3.24
C LYS A 6 8.19 -15.33 -4.48
N SER A 7 6.86 -15.52 -4.53
CA SER A 7 6.07 -15.15 -5.72
C SER A 7 5.97 -13.64 -5.94
N LEU A 8 6.05 -12.84 -4.88
CA LEU A 8 5.93 -11.38 -4.95
C LEU A 8 7.25 -10.64 -4.66
N ASP A 9 8.37 -11.35 -4.61
CA ASP A 9 9.69 -10.78 -4.29
C ASP A 9 9.70 -9.91 -3.02
N VAL A 10 8.99 -10.35 -1.98
CA VAL A 10 8.79 -9.56 -0.75
C VAL A 10 10.10 -9.28 -0.03
N ASP A 11 11.09 -10.16 -0.16
CA ASP A 11 12.41 -9.99 0.45
C ASP A 11 13.14 -8.75 -0.10
N ASN A 12 12.88 -8.36 -1.35
CA ASN A 12 13.53 -7.24 -2.03
C ASN A 12 12.57 -6.07 -2.34
N ILE A 13 11.37 -6.05 -1.74
CA ILE A 13 10.35 -5.05 -2.06
C ILE A 13 10.82 -3.60 -1.84
N PHE A 14 11.69 -3.35 -0.85
CA PHE A 14 12.21 -2.02 -0.57
C PHE A 14 13.24 -1.51 -1.59
N THR A 15 13.88 -2.42 -2.35
CA THR A 15 14.90 -2.07 -3.35
C THR A 15 14.35 -2.14 -4.76
N ASN A 16 13.51 -3.14 -5.04
CA ASN A 16 13.11 -3.50 -6.40
C ASN A 16 11.76 -2.91 -6.82
N TYR A 17 10.96 -2.43 -5.86
CA TYR A 17 9.64 -1.90 -6.14
C TYR A 17 9.56 -0.40 -5.83
N THR A 18 9.26 0.39 -6.86
CA THR A 18 8.85 1.79 -6.71
C THR A 18 7.34 1.86 -6.92
N PRO A 19 6.56 2.30 -5.93
CA PRO A 19 5.11 2.43 -6.09
C PRO A 19 4.78 3.50 -7.15
N PRO A 20 3.75 3.27 -8.00
CA PRO A 20 3.21 4.30 -8.88
C PRO A 20 2.81 5.56 -8.11
N GLU A 21 2.96 6.72 -8.76
CA GLU A 21 2.64 8.03 -8.19
C GLU A 21 1.23 8.10 -7.60
N VAL A 22 0.24 7.50 -8.30
CA VAL A 22 -1.16 7.46 -7.83
C VAL A 22 -1.31 6.75 -6.48
N ILE A 23 -0.51 5.70 -6.23
CA ILE A 23 -0.52 4.99 -4.95
C ILE A 23 0.10 5.88 -3.88
N VAL A 24 1.24 6.52 -4.17
CA VAL A 24 1.92 7.40 -3.20
C VAL A 24 1.04 8.58 -2.79
N LYS A 25 0.27 9.14 -3.73
CA LYS A 25 -0.56 10.34 -3.50
C LYS A 25 -1.93 10.05 -2.91
N HIS A 26 -2.54 8.92 -3.26
CA HIS A 26 -3.97 8.69 -3.00
C HIS A 26 -4.26 7.42 -2.18
N ILE A 27 -3.25 6.63 -1.80
CA ILE A 27 -3.47 5.55 -0.83
C ILE A 27 -3.87 6.18 0.51
N PRO A 28 -5.01 5.81 1.11
CA PRO A 28 -5.53 6.50 2.28
C PRO A 28 -4.96 5.94 3.57
N THR A 29 -3.69 5.54 3.56
CA THR A 29 -3.08 4.86 4.69
C THR A 29 -1.72 5.43 5.03
N THR A 30 -1.50 5.67 6.32
CA THR A 30 -0.21 6.09 6.86
C THR A 30 0.11 5.36 8.15
N VAL A 31 1.39 5.31 8.50
CA VAL A 31 1.86 4.85 9.81
C VAL A 31 2.35 6.07 10.55
N LEU A 32 1.74 6.36 11.72
CA LEU A 32 2.04 7.56 12.48
C LEU A 32 1.95 7.29 13.97
N GLY A 33 3.05 7.55 14.68
CA GLY A 33 3.09 7.45 16.14
C GLY A 33 3.03 6.02 16.67
N PHE A 34 2.88 5.94 17.99
CA PHE A 34 2.82 4.69 18.75
C PHE A 34 1.66 4.74 19.74
N ASP A 35 1.09 3.59 20.05
CA ASP A 35 0.09 3.45 21.10
C ASP A 35 0.73 3.45 22.51
N LYS A 36 -0.09 3.21 23.53
CA LYS A 36 0.36 3.20 24.94
C LYS A 36 1.33 2.07 25.27
N GLU A 37 1.40 1.05 24.43
CA GLU A 37 2.29 -0.12 24.58
C GLU A 37 3.55 0.01 23.71
N GLY A 38 3.67 1.10 22.94
CA GLY A 38 4.80 1.32 22.03
C GLY A 38 4.65 0.63 20.68
N CYS A 39 3.44 0.17 20.32
CA CYS A 39 3.19 -0.44 19.00
C CYS A 39 2.91 0.64 17.96
N LEU A 40 3.42 0.45 16.73
CA LEU A 40 3.16 1.35 15.60
C LEU A 40 1.66 1.43 15.29
N VAL A 41 1.15 2.64 15.14
CA VAL A 41 -0.25 2.87 14.77
C VAL A 41 -0.38 3.12 13.26
N ARG A 42 -1.31 2.40 12.63
CA ARG A 42 -1.66 2.58 11.21
C ARG A 42 -3.05 3.20 11.10
N TYR A 43 -3.13 4.34 10.42
CA TYR A 43 -4.39 5.05 10.15
C TYR A 43 -4.86 4.77 8.73
N THR A 44 -6.16 4.48 8.57
CA THR A 44 -6.80 4.35 7.26
C THR A 44 -8.01 5.27 7.18
N ASP A 45 -8.03 6.18 6.21
CA ASP A 45 -9.22 7.00 5.92
C ASP A 45 -10.20 6.21 5.04
N CYS A 46 -11.26 5.70 5.65
CA CYS A 46 -12.31 4.97 4.92
C CYS A 46 -13.42 5.88 4.37
N GLY A 47 -13.46 7.16 4.76
CA GLY A 47 -14.58 8.05 4.47
C GLY A 47 -14.42 8.81 3.16
N GLN A 48 -13.23 9.33 2.88
CA GLN A 48 -12.98 10.25 1.75
C GLN A 48 -12.26 9.60 0.56
N THR A 49 -12.00 8.30 0.62
CA THR A 49 -11.20 7.61 -0.40
C THR A 49 -11.99 7.36 -1.68
N ASP A 50 -11.53 7.90 -2.80
CA ASP A 50 -12.00 7.51 -4.14
C ASP A 50 -11.43 6.13 -4.52
N LEU A 51 -12.03 5.08 -3.94
CA LEU A 51 -11.62 3.70 -4.21
C LEU A 51 -11.79 3.35 -5.69
N LEU A 52 -12.85 3.81 -6.35
CA LEU A 52 -13.12 3.47 -7.74
C LEU A 52 -12.09 4.10 -8.68
N GLY A 53 -11.75 5.38 -8.48
CA GLY A 53 -10.69 6.06 -9.22
C GLY A 53 -9.35 5.38 -9.01
N LEU A 54 -9.01 5.06 -7.76
CA LEU A 54 -7.79 4.36 -7.42
C LEU A 54 -7.68 3.00 -8.15
N TRP A 55 -8.73 2.17 -8.12
CA TRP A 55 -8.76 0.90 -8.84
C TRP A 55 -8.61 1.08 -10.35
N LYS A 56 -9.28 2.07 -10.95
CA LYS A 56 -9.18 2.35 -12.39
C LYS A 56 -7.78 2.80 -12.81
N CYS A 57 -7.03 3.48 -11.93
CA CYS A 57 -5.68 3.94 -12.21
C CYS A 57 -4.61 2.86 -12.02
N ILE A 58 -4.80 1.92 -11.08
CA ILE A 58 -3.78 0.92 -10.74
C ILE A 58 -3.94 -0.36 -11.57
N THR A 59 -5.17 -0.72 -11.95
CA THR A 59 -5.40 -1.95 -12.72
C THR A 59 -4.88 -1.75 -14.14
N LYS A 60 -3.81 -2.46 -14.52
CA LYS A 60 -3.36 -2.50 -15.92
C LYS A 60 -4.53 -3.00 -16.77
N ARG A 61 -5.03 -2.18 -17.70
CA ARG A 61 -5.89 -2.67 -18.78
C ARG A 61 -5.05 -3.63 -19.63
N ILE A 62 -5.44 -4.90 -19.66
CA ILE A 62 -4.94 -5.84 -20.65
C ILE A 62 -5.58 -5.41 -21.97
N CYS A 63 -4.81 -4.77 -22.84
CA CYS A 63 -5.13 -4.64 -24.26
C CYS A 63 -4.37 -5.72 -25.03
#